data_AF-A0A485KNE9-F1
#
_entry.id   AF-A0A485KNE9-F1
#
_cell.length_a   1.000
_cell.length_b   1.000
_cell.length_c   1.000
_cell.angle_alpha   90.00
_cell.angle_beta   90.00
_cell.angle_gamma   90.00
#
_symmetry.space_group_name_H-M   'P 1'
#
loop_
_entity.id
_entity.type
_entity.pdbx_description
1 polymer ?
#
loop_
_entity_poly.entity_id
_entity_poly.type
_entity_poly.pdbx_seq_one_letter_code
_entity_poly.pdbx_strand_id
1 'polypeptide(L)'
;MGGRLSFLRRKRAKTPPAAVEVAPPAPVEAAPPPPEKFDDSTFWVGLKAVLKFKKGLHHTPGPLDRSKFHIRDATKLSEEEIEEVKGACKALGDKLDATKSGKEVAMEYFTLALAHLGLGETDAASAAFLAAIDKDPTLGRAYTNLSHTLLLDAQSDETLERVVGYLECALKYDDTETRENTMLLAEVHSLRGNHAAALEVYGQLEHAEEEWENVFHMARCQWELKEYGKSIDLLGKLQLGPDEEVAPAFANKRIVLADAMALLVPPGAAVVAAR
;
A
#
# COMPACT_ATOMS: atom_id res chain seq x y z
N MET A 1 1.75 -15.84 62.80
CA MET A 1 3.10 -16.36 63.13
C MET A 1 4.10 -15.58 62.31
N GLY A 2 4.89 -14.73 62.97
CA GLY A 2 5.85 -13.85 62.32
C GLY A 2 7.29 -14.25 62.64
N GLY A 3 8.19 -13.80 61.77
CA GLY A 3 9.63 -13.73 62.02
C GLY A 3 10.37 -15.05 61.81
N ARG A 4 11.68 -15.05 61.56
CA ARG A 4 12.68 -13.98 61.44
C ARG A 4 14.01 -14.75 61.28
N LEU A 5 15.00 -14.14 60.61
CA LEU A 5 16.44 -14.37 60.85
C LEU A 5 16.99 -15.73 60.34
N SER A 6 18.25 -15.92 59.94
CA SER A 6 19.44 -15.07 59.87
C SER A 6 20.58 -15.89 59.26
N PHE A 7 21.42 -15.21 58.48
CA PHE A 7 22.88 -15.28 58.38
C PHE A 7 23.67 -16.44 59.05
N LEU A 8 24.63 -17.00 58.28
CA LEU A 8 26.10 -17.05 58.55
C LEU A 8 26.72 -18.23 57.76
N ARG A 9 27.48 -18.01 56.68
CA ARG A 9 28.94 -17.72 56.62
C ARG A 9 29.82 -18.86 57.12
N ARG A 10 30.62 -19.45 56.21
CA ARG A 10 31.99 -20.04 56.32
C ARG A 10 32.17 -21.05 55.16
N LYS A 11 33.27 -21.19 54.42
CA LYS A 11 34.65 -20.68 54.46
C LYS A 11 35.21 -20.78 53.03
N ARG A 12 36.04 -19.83 52.62
CA ARG A 12 36.92 -19.94 51.45
C ARG A 12 37.95 -21.05 51.68
N ALA A 13 38.09 -21.97 50.74
CA ALA A 13 39.33 -22.70 50.50
C ALA A 13 40.00 -22.09 49.25
N LYS A 14 41.29 -21.85 49.39
CA LYS A 14 42.16 -21.02 48.55
C LYS A 14 42.97 -21.97 47.66
N THR A 15 42.75 -21.93 46.36
CA THR A 15 43.59 -22.64 45.38
C THR A 15 44.41 -21.61 44.60
N PRO A 16 45.73 -21.78 44.45
CA PRO A 16 46.66 -20.75 43.94
C PRO A 16 46.51 -20.49 42.43
N PRO A 17 47.03 -19.35 41.93
CA PRO A 17 46.71 -18.82 40.60
C PRO A 17 47.54 -19.50 39.51
N ALA A 18 46.87 -19.89 38.42
CA ALA A 18 47.52 -20.22 37.15
C ALA A 18 47.30 -19.09 36.15
N ALA A 19 48.42 -18.71 35.54
CA ALA A 19 48.69 -17.79 34.45
C ALA A 19 47.54 -17.09 33.73
N VAL A 20 47.73 -15.77 33.64
CA VAL A 20 47.06 -14.80 32.77
C VAL A 20 47.29 -15.17 31.30
N GLU A 21 46.21 -15.40 30.55
CA GLU A 21 46.16 -15.12 29.11
C GLU A 21 45.15 -13.99 28.89
N VAL A 22 45.68 -12.85 28.44
CA VAL A 22 44.92 -11.66 28.07
C VAL A 22 44.29 -11.91 26.71
N ALA A 23 42.99 -12.21 26.67
CA ALA A 23 42.20 -12.13 25.45
C ALA A 23 41.77 -10.66 25.22
N PRO A 24 41.83 -10.15 23.97
CA PRO A 24 41.48 -8.76 23.64
C PRO A 24 39.97 -8.49 23.81
N PRO A 25 39.56 -7.23 24.03
CA PRO A 25 38.16 -6.89 24.31
C PRO A 25 37.27 -7.18 23.09
N ALA A 26 36.18 -7.92 23.35
CA ALA A 26 35.09 -8.10 22.40
C ALA A 26 34.43 -6.73 22.10
N PRO A 27 34.07 -6.45 20.83
CA PRO A 27 33.44 -5.20 20.46
C PRO A 27 32.03 -5.09 21.05
N VAL A 28 31.71 -3.90 21.51
CA VAL A 28 30.42 -3.49 22.06
C VAL A 28 29.32 -3.78 21.02
N GLU A 29 28.41 -4.69 21.38
CA GLU A 29 27.20 -5.02 20.62
C GLU A 29 26.30 -3.77 20.59
N ALA A 30 26.15 -3.18 19.41
CA ALA A 30 25.29 -2.03 19.19
C ALA A 30 23.81 -2.41 19.37
N ALA A 31 23.04 -1.54 20.03
CA ALA A 31 21.62 -1.71 20.24
C ALA A 31 20.85 -1.98 18.94
N PRO A 32 19.78 -2.79 18.96
CA PRO A 32 18.97 -3.03 17.76
C PRO A 32 18.33 -1.72 17.29
N PRO A 33 18.28 -1.45 15.97
CA PRO A 33 17.62 -0.27 15.45
C PRO A 33 16.11 -0.32 15.80
N PRO A 34 15.46 0.84 16.00
CA PRO A 34 14.02 0.89 16.27
C PRO A 34 13.24 0.33 15.08
N PRO A 35 12.03 -0.25 15.31
CA PRO A 35 11.22 -0.81 14.24
C PRO A 35 10.90 0.28 13.21
N GLU A 36 11.19 -0.01 11.94
CA GLU A 36 10.81 0.83 10.81
C GLU A 36 9.28 0.99 10.82
N LYS A 37 8.84 2.24 10.77
CA LYS A 37 7.42 2.60 10.73
C LYS A 37 6.86 2.19 9.36
N PHE A 38 5.74 1.48 9.39
CA PHE A 38 4.91 1.20 8.23
C PHE A 38 4.24 2.52 7.80
N ASP A 39 4.31 2.85 6.50
CA ASP A 39 3.84 4.10 5.90
C ASP A 39 2.80 3.75 4.84
N ASP A 40 1.52 4.01 5.09
CA ASP A 40 0.40 3.49 4.30
C ASP A 40 0.28 4.15 2.90
N SER A 41 1.08 5.19 2.62
CA SER A 41 1.30 5.71 1.27
C SER A 41 2.15 4.77 0.38
N THR A 42 2.69 3.69 0.97
CA THR A 42 3.53 2.70 0.30
C THR A 42 2.80 1.48 -0.26
N PHE A 43 1.48 1.32 -0.15
CA PHE A 43 0.83 0.17 -0.78
C PHE A 43 0.89 0.25 -2.33
N TRP A 44 0.41 1.35 -2.92
CA TRP A 44 0.43 1.53 -4.39
C TRP A 44 1.80 1.92 -4.96
N VAL A 45 2.59 2.66 -4.19
CA VAL A 45 3.98 3.00 -4.54
C VAL A 45 4.90 1.80 -4.32
N GLY A 46 4.65 0.98 -3.29
CA GLY A 46 5.34 -0.28 -3.02
C GLY A 46 4.98 -1.38 -4.00
N LEU A 47 3.74 -1.47 -4.46
CA LEU A 47 3.37 -2.36 -5.58
C LEU A 47 4.08 -1.92 -6.88
N LYS A 48 4.20 -0.61 -7.13
CA LYS A 48 4.99 -0.04 -8.25
C LYS A 48 6.51 -0.08 -8.02
N ALA A 49 7.00 -0.21 -6.79
CA ALA A 49 8.42 -0.26 -6.41
C ALA A 49 8.93 -1.69 -6.18
N VAL A 50 8.07 -2.67 -5.88
CA VAL A 50 8.36 -4.10 -6.05
C VAL A 50 8.61 -4.40 -7.53
N LEU A 51 7.97 -3.63 -8.42
CA LEU A 51 8.28 -3.55 -9.87
C LEU A 51 9.42 -2.57 -10.23
N LYS A 52 10.02 -1.88 -9.26
CA LYS A 52 11.14 -0.94 -9.44
C LYS A 52 11.99 -0.84 -8.16
N PHE A 53 13.05 -1.65 -8.06
CA PHE A 53 14.16 -1.27 -7.18
C PHE A 53 15.43 -0.86 -7.92
N LYS A 54 15.99 0.19 -7.31
CA LYS A 54 16.84 1.28 -7.80
C LYS A 54 18.30 0.95 -7.54
N LYS A 55 19.18 1.21 -8.51
CA LYS A 55 20.64 1.11 -8.31
C LYS A 55 21.17 2.45 -7.80
N GLY A 56 21.86 2.43 -6.67
CA GLY A 56 22.61 3.59 -6.19
C GLY A 56 23.16 3.43 -4.78
N LEU A 57 24.14 2.53 -4.57
CA LEU A 57 25.05 2.59 -3.43
C LEU A 57 26.49 2.63 -3.96
N HIS A 58 27.20 3.68 -3.57
CA HIS A 58 28.57 3.97 -3.95
C HIS A 58 29.53 3.04 -3.21
N HIS A 59 30.15 2.13 -3.95
CA HIS A 59 31.48 1.62 -3.64
C HIS A 59 32.16 1.38 -4.98
N THR A 60 33.28 2.03 -5.27
CA THR A 60 33.94 1.95 -6.59
C THR A 60 34.50 0.55 -6.83
N PRO A 61 33.88 -0.28 -7.69
CA PRO A 61 34.51 -1.48 -8.20
C PRO A 61 35.29 -1.09 -9.47
N GLY A 62 36.29 -1.86 -9.86
CA GLY A 62 36.97 -1.67 -11.15
C GLY A 62 35.96 -1.62 -12.33
N PRO A 63 36.36 -1.11 -13.50
CA PRO A 63 35.43 -0.86 -14.61
C PRO A 63 34.63 -2.12 -14.94
N LEU A 64 33.33 -2.08 -14.61
CA LEU A 64 32.39 -3.15 -14.90
C LEU A 64 32.28 -3.29 -16.41
N ASP A 65 32.54 -4.49 -16.93
CA ASP A 65 32.31 -4.83 -18.33
C ASP A 65 30.80 -4.82 -18.61
N ARG A 66 30.30 -3.67 -19.08
CA ARG A 66 28.89 -3.42 -19.38
C ARG A 66 28.39 -4.20 -20.61
N SER A 67 29.28 -4.83 -21.38
CA SER A 67 28.91 -5.60 -22.58
C SER A 67 28.13 -6.88 -22.27
N LYS A 68 28.16 -7.36 -21.02
CA LYS A 68 27.45 -8.58 -20.57
C LYS A 68 26.17 -8.30 -19.77
N PHE A 69 25.87 -7.03 -19.48
CA PHE A 69 24.67 -6.66 -18.73
C PHE A 69 23.54 -6.32 -19.71
N HIS A 70 22.62 -7.26 -19.90
CA HIS A 70 21.32 -6.96 -20.49
C HIS A 70 20.48 -6.25 -19.42
N ILE A 71 20.22 -4.96 -19.61
CA ILE A 71 19.24 -4.22 -18.80
C ILE A 71 17.86 -4.71 -19.28
N ARG A 72 17.29 -5.69 -18.58
CA ARG A 72 15.90 -6.11 -18.78
C ARG A 72 14.99 -5.08 -18.10
N ASP A 73 13.96 -4.64 -18.80
CA ASP A 73 12.91 -3.83 -18.23
C ASP A 73 12.05 -4.73 -17.35
N ALA A 74 12.27 -4.70 -16.03
CA ALA A 74 11.56 -5.54 -15.06
C ALA A 74 10.04 -5.29 -15.00
N THR A 75 9.54 -4.28 -15.72
CA THR A 75 8.11 -4.00 -15.88
C THR A 75 7.46 -4.72 -17.05
N LYS A 76 8.26 -5.41 -17.86
CA LYS A 76 7.79 -6.17 -19.02
C LYS A 76 8.26 -7.61 -18.89
N LEU A 77 7.29 -8.51 -18.71
CA LEU A 77 7.54 -9.93 -18.86
C LEU A 77 8.03 -10.17 -20.30
N SER A 78 9.14 -10.89 -20.42
CA SER A 78 9.56 -11.46 -21.68
C SER A 78 8.52 -12.46 -22.18
N GLU A 79 8.51 -12.73 -23.49
CA GLU A 79 7.61 -13.72 -24.07
C GLU A 79 7.74 -15.09 -23.39
N GLU A 80 8.95 -15.46 -22.97
CA GLU A 80 9.23 -16.68 -22.19
C GLU A 80 8.54 -16.65 -20.82
N GLU A 81 8.68 -15.55 -20.06
CA GLU A 81 8.04 -15.41 -18.74
C GLU A 81 6.50 -15.37 -18.85
N ILE A 82 5.95 -14.76 -19.90
CA ILE A 82 4.50 -14.78 -20.19
C ILE A 82 4.04 -16.22 -20.43
N GLU A 83 4.75 -16.99 -21.25
CA GLU A 83 4.40 -18.39 -21.51
C GLU A 83 4.58 -19.28 -20.27
N GLU A 84 5.56 -19.01 -19.42
CA GLU A 84 5.70 -19.69 -18.12
C GLU A 84 4.50 -19.39 -17.20
N VAL A 85 4.07 -18.12 -17.10
CA VAL A 85 2.90 -17.74 -16.30
C VAL A 85 1.63 -18.37 -16.88
N LYS A 86 1.44 -18.39 -18.21
CA LYS A 86 0.31 -19.10 -18.85
C LYS A 86 0.33 -20.60 -18.55
N GLY A 87 1.50 -21.22 -18.59
CA GLY A 87 1.69 -22.62 -18.23
C GLY A 87 1.31 -22.89 -16.78
N ALA A 88 1.71 -22.00 -15.86
CA ALA A 88 1.34 -22.06 -14.46
C ALA A 88 -0.18 -21.83 -14.23
N CYS A 89 -0.79 -20.86 -14.90
CA CYS A 89 -2.25 -20.62 -14.88
C CYS A 89 -3.01 -21.87 -15.30
N LYS A 90 -2.62 -22.46 -16.45
CA LYS A 90 -3.25 -23.69 -16.95
C LYS A 90 -3.09 -24.85 -15.97
N ALA A 91 -1.89 -25.05 -15.44
CA ALA A 91 -1.63 -26.12 -14.47
C ALA A 91 -2.42 -25.93 -13.16
N LEU A 92 -2.64 -24.69 -12.72
CA LEU A 92 -3.49 -24.37 -11.57
C LEU A 92 -4.97 -24.66 -11.86
N GLY A 93 -5.47 -24.26 -13.04
CA GLY A 93 -6.83 -24.56 -13.48
C GLY A 93 -7.10 -26.07 -13.62
N ASP A 94 -6.15 -26.83 -14.16
CA ASP A 94 -6.28 -28.28 -14.35
C ASP A 94 -6.22 -29.06 -13.01
N LYS A 95 -5.57 -28.49 -11.97
CA LYS A 95 -5.37 -29.12 -10.64
C LYS A 95 -6.48 -28.82 -9.64
N LEU A 96 -7.51 -28.09 -10.06
CA LEU A 96 -8.59 -27.67 -9.19
C LEU A 96 -9.40 -28.90 -8.78
N ASP A 97 -9.13 -29.37 -7.56
CA ASP A 97 -9.52 -30.70 -7.09
C ASP A 97 -10.84 -30.62 -6.32
N ALA A 98 -11.83 -31.39 -6.76
CA ALA A 98 -13.15 -31.48 -6.12
C ALA A 98 -13.11 -32.15 -4.73
N THR A 99 -11.98 -32.72 -4.31
CA THR A 99 -11.81 -33.41 -3.02
C THR A 99 -11.27 -32.51 -1.89
N LYS A 100 -10.79 -31.29 -2.22
CA LYS A 100 -10.26 -30.32 -1.25
C LYS A 100 -11.38 -29.59 -0.51
N SER A 101 -11.06 -29.06 0.67
CA SER A 101 -12.01 -28.24 1.42
C SER A 101 -12.31 -26.92 0.68
N GLY A 102 -13.50 -26.35 0.87
CA GLY A 102 -13.91 -25.12 0.18
C GLY A 102 -12.90 -23.97 0.32
N LYS A 103 -12.24 -23.85 1.47
CA LYS A 103 -11.21 -22.81 1.71
C LYS A 103 -9.92 -23.03 0.93
N GLU A 104 -9.45 -24.27 0.81
CA GLU A 104 -8.27 -24.59 0.01
C GLU A 104 -8.53 -24.34 -1.47
N VAL A 105 -9.72 -24.75 -1.95
CA VAL A 105 -10.17 -24.47 -3.32
C VAL A 105 -10.29 -22.97 -3.57
N ALA A 106 -10.78 -22.20 -2.59
CA ALA A 106 -10.84 -20.74 -2.68
C ALA A 106 -9.45 -20.11 -2.86
N MET A 107 -8.45 -20.57 -2.10
CA MET A 107 -7.07 -20.08 -2.24
C MET A 107 -6.43 -20.43 -3.58
N GLU A 108 -6.80 -21.57 -4.18
CA GLU A 108 -6.35 -21.95 -5.53
C GLU A 108 -6.96 -21.04 -6.60
N TYR A 109 -8.26 -20.76 -6.52
CA TYR A 109 -8.91 -19.77 -7.39
C TYR A 109 -8.34 -18.37 -7.20
N PHE A 110 -8.06 -17.96 -5.95
CA PHE A 110 -7.43 -16.68 -5.66
C PHE A 110 -6.04 -16.56 -6.31
N THR A 111 -5.24 -17.63 -6.24
CA THR A 111 -3.92 -17.69 -6.88
C THR A 111 -4.03 -17.65 -8.41
N LEU A 112 -5.00 -18.38 -8.98
CA LEU A 112 -5.29 -18.36 -10.41
C LEU A 112 -5.71 -16.95 -10.87
N ALA A 113 -6.54 -16.27 -10.09
CA ALA A 113 -6.99 -14.91 -10.38
C ALA A 113 -5.84 -13.91 -10.41
N LEU A 114 -4.91 -13.98 -9.43
CA LEU A 114 -3.70 -13.16 -9.42
C LEU A 114 -2.81 -13.43 -10.64
N ALA A 115 -2.73 -14.68 -11.08
CA ALA A 115 -1.94 -15.05 -12.25
C ALA A 115 -2.55 -14.49 -13.56
N HIS A 116 -3.88 -14.59 -13.73
CA HIS A 116 -4.59 -13.93 -14.83
C HIS A 116 -4.43 -12.41 -14.79
N LEU A 117 -4.50 -11.79 -13.61
CA LEU A 117 -4.28 -10.36 -13.45
C LEU A 117 -2.86 -9.95 -13.85
N GLY A 118 -1.86 -10.75 -13.50
CA GLY A 118 -0.46 -10.55 -13.93
C GLY A 118 -0.26 -10.65 -15.44
N LEU A 119 -1.12 -11.38 -16.15
CA LEU A 119 -1.17 -11.45 -17.61
C LEU A 119 -1.99 -10.31 -18.25
N GLY A 120 -2.66 -9.48 -17.45
CA GLY A 120 -3.59 -8.45 -17.93
C GLY A 120 -4.93 -9.01 -18.42
N GLU A 121 -5.24 -10.26 -18.10
CA GLU A 121 -6.49 -10.95 -18.46
C GLU A 121 -7.57 -10.67 -17.39
N THR A 122 -8.03 -9.42 -17.33
CA THR A 122 -8.88 -8.89 -16.27
C THR A 122 -10.26 -9.56 -16.16
N ASP A 123 -10.87 -9.96 -17.28
CA ASP A 123 -12.11 -10.75 -17.30
C ASP A 123 -11.92 -12.13 -16.63
N ALA A 124 -10.83 -12.82 -16.97
CA ALA A 124 -10.50 -14.12 -16.41
C ALA A 124 -10.12 -14.03 -14.93
N ALA A 125 -9.39 -12.98 -14.56
CA ALA A 125 -9.07 -12.67 -13.16
C ALA A 125 -10.34 -12.44 -12.34
N SER A 126 -11.27 -11.61 -12.85
CA SER A 126 -12.54 -11.33 -12.19
C SER A 126 -13.38 -12.60 -11.97
N ALA A 127 -13.48 -13.45 -12.99
CA ALA A 127 -14.18 -14.73 -12.89
C ALA A 127 -13.55 -15.66 -11.84
N ALA A 128 -12.22 -15.72 -11.78
CA ALA A 128 -11.50 -16.53 -10.79
C ALA A 128 -11.63 -15.97 -9.37
N PHE A 129 -11.62 -14.64 -9.17
CA PHE A 129 -11.91 -14.05 -7.85
C PHE A 129 -13.33 -14.35 -7.39
N LEU A 130 -14.32 -14.26 -8.28
CA LEU A 130 -15.71 -14.64 -7.97
C LEU A 130 -15.82 -16.12 -7.58
N ALA A 131 -15.10 -17.00 -8.26
CA ALA A 131 -15.04 -18.42 -7.90
C ALA A 131 -14.36 -18.64 -6.53
N ALA A 132 -13.34 -17.86 -6.20
CA ALA A 132 -12.73 -17.89 -4.86
C ALA A 132 -13.75 -17.49 -3.77
N ILE A 133 -14.50 -16.40 -4.00
CA ILE A 133 -15.54 -15.91 -3.10
C ILE A 133 -16.69 -16.92 -2.94
N ASP A 134 -17.11 -17.60 -4.01
CA ASP A 134 -18.13 -18.66 -3.94
C ASP A 134 -17.68 -19.82 -3.03
N LYS A 135 -16.38 -20.13 -3.03
CA LYS A 135 -15.79 -21.25 -2.29
C LYS A 135 -15.46 -20.88 -0.83
N ASP A 136 -15.02 -19.66 -0.59
CA ASP A 136 -14.88 -19.08 0.74
C ASP A 136 -15.36 -17.62 0.76
N PRO A 137 -16.63 -17.38 1.15
CA PRO A 137 -17.18 -16.03 1.26
C PRO A 137 -16.48 -15.13 2.29
N THR A 138 -15.61 -15.69 3.13
CA THR A 138 -14.84 -14.97 4.15
C THR A 138 -13.43 -14.61 3.69
N LEU A 139 -13.06 -14.90 2.44
CA LEU A 139 -11.76 -14.54 1.88
C LEU A 139 -11.72 -13.04 1.49
N GLY A 140 -11.53 -12.17 2.49
CA GLY A 140 -11.56 -10.70 2.31
C GLY A 140 -10.65 -10.17 1.20
N ARG A 141 -9.42 -10.68 1.10
CA ARG A 141 -8.46 -10.34 0.04
C ARG A 141 -9.01 -10.55 -1.39
N ALA A 142 -9.89 -11.53 -1.60
CA ALA A 142 -10.48 -11.75 -2.92
C ALA A 142 -11.42 -10.60 -3.31
N TYR A 143 -12.16 -10.05 -2.35
CA TYR A 143 -13.00 -8.87 -2.59
C TYR A 143 -12.18 -7.60 -2.87
N THR A 144 -11.09 -7.37 -2.14
CA THR A 144 -10.16 -6.26 -2.41
C THR A 144 -9.62 -6.34 -3.84
N ASN A 145 -9.07 -7.49 -4.23
CA ASN A 145 -8.47 -7.65 -5.55
C ASN A 145 -9.50 -7.64 -6.69
N LEU A 146 -10.70 -8.18 -6.47
CA LEU A 146 -11.81 -8.08 -7.43
C LEU A 146 -12.23 -6.62 -7.62
N SER A 147 -12.34 -5.85 -6.54
CA SER A 147 -12.67 -4.41 -6.59
C SER A 147 -11.67 -3.65 -7.43
N HIS A 148 -10.37 -3.89 -7.21
CA HIS A 148 -9.31 -3.30 -8.04
C HIS A 148 -9.40 -3.72 -9.50
N THR A 149 -9.63 -5.02 -9.76
CA THR A 149 -9.71 -5.54 -11.13
C THR A 149 -10.85 -4.89 -11.90
N LEU A 150 -12.02 -4.74 -11.28
CA LEU A 150 -13.19 -4.12 -11.91
C LEU A 150 -12.97 -2.62 -12.23
N LEU A 151 -12.24 -1.91 -11.36
CA LEU A 151 -11.92 -0.49 -11.57
C LEU A 151 -10.92 -0.25 -12.71
N LEU A 152 -10.18 -1.27 -13.16
CA LEU A 152 -9.28 -1.17 -14.32
C LEU A 152 -10.06 -1.11 -15.65
N ASP A 153 -11.14 -1.88 -15.76
CA ASP A 153 -11.81 -2.11 -17.05
C ASP A 153 -13.00 -1.20 -17.31
N ALA A 154 -13.81 -0.91 -16.29
CA ALA A 154 -15.07 -0.18 -16.48
C ALA A 154 -15.50 0.59 -15.23
N GLN A 155 -15.81 1.87 -15.43
CA GLN A 155 -16.39 2.75 -14.41
C GLN A 155 -17.86 3.07 -14.73
N SER A 156 -18.65 2.05 -15.12
CA SER A 156 -20.10 2.20 -15.19
C SER A 156 -20.69 2.28 -13.77
N ASP A 157 -21.80 2.98 -13.58
CA ASP A 157 -22.42 3.10 -12.24
C ASP A 157 -22.78 1.72 -11.66
N GLU A 158 -23.23 0.77 -12.49
CA GLU A 158 -23.50 -0.61 -12.03
C GLU A 158 -22.24 -1.35 -11.59
N THR A 159 -21.09 -1.04 -12.21
CA THR A 159 -19.81 -1.63 -11.80
C THR A 159 -19.32 -0.99 -10.51
N LEU A 160 -19.42 0.33 -10.38
CA LEU A 160 -19.06 1.04 -9.15
C LEU A 160 -19.95 0.61 -7.97
N GLU A 161 -21.24 0.36 -8.19
CA GLU A 161 -22.13 -0.18 -7.16
C GLU A 161 -21.69 -1.57 -6.67
N ARG A 162 -21.31 -2.47 -7.59
CA ARG A 162 -20.76 -3.77 -7.22
C ARG A 162 -19.45 -3.64 -6.44
N VAL A 163 -18.58 -2.72 -6.86
CA VAL A 163 -17.31 -2.44 -6.18
C VAL A 163 -17.54 -1.97 -4.74
N VAL A 164 -18.53 -1.11 -4.48
CA VAL A 164 -18.91 -0.71 -3.11
C VAL A 164 -19.22 -1.95 -2.27
N GLY A 165 -20.10 -2.84 -2.75
CA GLY A 165 -20.48 -4.04 -2.00
C GLY A 165 -19.32 -5.01 -1.77
N TYR A 166 -18.36 -5.08 -2.69
CA TYR A 166 -17.15 -5.88 -2.49
C TYR A 166 -16.20 -5.23 -1.48
N LEU A 167 -16.01 -3.91 -1.48
CA LEU A 167 -15.18 -3.24 -0.48
C LEU A 167 -15.78 -3.32 0.92
N GLU A 168 -17.09 -3.23 1.07
CA GLU A 168 -17.77 -3.49 2.34
C GLU A 168 -17.55 -4.93 2.83
N CYS A 169 -17.60 -5.92 1.92
CA CYS A 169 -17.24 -7.29 2.24
C CYS A 169 -15.76 -7.43 2.62
N ALA A 170 -14.85 -6.75 1.92
CA ALA A 170 -13.43 -6.77 2.23
C ALA A 170 -13.17 -6.27 3.65
N LEU A 171 -13.67 -5.08 3.99
CA LEU A 171 -13.56 -4.46 5.32
C LEU A 171 -14.20 -5.30 6.44
N LYS A 172 -15.20 -6.11 6.11
CA LYS A 172 -15.85 -7.01 7.06
C LYS A 172 -15.03 -8.26 7.36
N TYR A 173 -14.34 -8.81 6.36
CA TYR A 173 -13.71 -10.13 6.43
C TYR A 173 -12.18 -10.09 6.54
N ASP A 174 -11.56 -8.94 6.31
CA ASP A 174 -10.12 -8.76 6.32
C ASP A 174 -9.75 -7.38 6.86
N ASP A 175 -8.90 -7.38 7.89
CA ASP A 175 -8.44 -6.18 8.59
C ASP A 175 -7.08 -5.68 8.08
N THR A 176 -6.43 -6.41 7.17
CA THR A 176 -5.04 -6.13 6.75
C THR A 176 -4.89 -4.86 5.91
N GLU A 177 -5.86 -4.57 5.05
CA GLU A 177 -5.87 -3.42 4.12
C GLU A 177 -7.04 -2.47 4.45
N THR A 178 -7.37 -2.35 5.74
CA THR A 178 -8.56 -1.61 6.20
C THR A 178 -8.51 -0.15 5.75
N ARG A 179 -7.34 0.49 5.88
CA ARG A 179 -7.17 1.90 5.55
C ARG A 179 -7.34 2.12 4.05
N GLU A 180 -6.62 1.34 3.24
CA GLU A 180 -6.58 1.39 1.78
C GLU A 180 -7.96 1.10 1.20
N ASN A 181 -8.65 0.08 1.71
CA ASN A 181 -10.00 -0.26 1.29
C ASN A 181 -11.02 0.82 1.67
N THR A 182 -10.86 1.47 2.82
CA THR A 182 -11.74 2.58 3.24
C THR A 182 -11.52 3.81 2.37
N MET A 183 -10.27 4.14 2.03
CA MET A 183 -9.96 5.22 1.08
C MET A 183 -10.56 4.95 -0.30
N LEU A 184 -10.38 3.72 -0.81
CA LEU A 184 -10.94 3.33 -2.10
C LEU A 184 -12.47 3.37 -2.10
N LEU A 185 -13.10 2.92 -1.01
CA LEU A 185 -14.56 2.97 -0.86
C LEU A 185 -15.06 4.41 -0.93
N ALA A 186 -14.41 5.34 -0.23
CA ALA A 186 -14.75 6.76 -0.30
C ALA A 186 -14.60 7.33 -1.73
N GLU A 187 -13.53 6.96 -2.43
CA GLU A 187 -13.31 7.38 -3.82
C GLU A 187 -14.39 6.83 -4.76
N VAL A 188 -14.75 5.56 -4.63
CA VAL A 188 -15.81 4.94 -5.43
C VAL A 188 -17.17 5.60 -5.16
N HIS A 189 -17.50 5.93 -3.92
CA HIS A 189 -18.68 6.74 -3.61
C HIS A 189 -18.65 8.11 -4.29
N SER A 190 -17.48 8.76 -4.30
CA SER A 190 -17.28 10.05 -4.99
C SER A 190 -17.49 9.93 -6.51
N LEU A 191 -16.95 8.88 -7.14
CA LEU A 191 -17.13 8.61 -8.58
C LEU A 191 -18.58 8.35 -8.96
N ARG A 192 -19.37 7.76 -8.05
CA ARG A 192 -20.82 7.57 -8.22
C ARG A 192 -21.64 8.85 -8.00
N GLY A 193 -21.01 9.98 -7.68
CA GLY A 193 -21.70 11.23 -7.32
C GLY A 193 -22.26 11.24 -5.89
N ASN A 194 -22.03 10.19 -5.10
CA ASN A 194 -22.47 10.08 -3.71
C ASN A 194 -21.48 10.77 -2.77
N HIS A 195 -21.25 12.07 -3.00
CA HIS A 195 -20.21 12.86 -2.31
C HIS A 195 -20.41 12.98 -0.79
N ALA A 196 -21.66 12.93 -0.31
CA ALA A 196 -21.94 12.90 1.12
C ALA A 196 -21.47 11.59 1.77
N ALA A 197 -21.79 10.45 1.16
CA ALA A 197 -21.32 9.15 1.63
C ALA A 197 -19.79 9.04 1.56
N ALA A 198 -19.16 9.58 0.50
CA ALA A 198 -17.71 9.63 0.40
C ALA A 198 -17.07 10.36 1.60
N LEU A 199 -17.62 11.52 2.00
CA LEU A 199 -17.14 12.27 3.16
C LEU A 199 -17.35 11.54 4.49
N GLU A 200 -18.46 10.81 4.63
CA GLU A 200 -18.70 9.96 5.81
C GLU A 200 -17.66 8.84 5.91
N VAL A 201 -17.34 8.19 4.78
CA VAL A 201 -16.31 7.14 4.73
C VAL A 201 -14.92 7.71 4.99
N TYR A 202 -14.56 8.86 4.41
CA TYR A 202 -13.31 9.56 4.76
C TYR A 202 -13.23 9.90 6.25
N GLY A 203 -14.36 10.21 6.90
CA GLY A 203 -14.42 10.47 8.34
C GLY A 203 -14.16 9.25 9.23
N GLN A 204 -14.11 8.05 8.68
CA GLN A 204 -13.74 6.82 9.40
C GLN A 204 -12.22 6.63 9.49
N LEU A 205 -11.46 7.32 8.65
CA LEU A 205 -10.01 7.23 8.61
C LEU A 205 -9.37 8.10 9.69
N GLU A 206 -8.47 7.51 10.47
CA GLU A 206 -7.61 8.26 11.38
C GLU A 206 -6.62 9.12 10.57
N HIS A 207 -6.44 10.38 10.97
CA HIS A 207 -5.48 11.31 10.36
C HIS A 207 -5.69 11.54 8.85
N ALA A 208 -6.91 11.36 8.32
CA ALA A 208 -7.18 11.63 6.91
C ALA A 208 -6.85 13.07 6.49
N GLU A 209 -6.96 14.01 7.41
CA GLU A 209 -6.62 15.42 7.22
C GLU A 209 -5.11 15.71 7.11
N GLU A 210 -4.25 14.76 7.47
CA GLU A 210 -2.80 14.90 7.35
C GLU A 210 -2.29 14.50 5.96
N GLU A 211 -3.06 13.69 5.23
CA GLU A 211 -2.75 13.23 3.88
C GLU A 211 -3.36 14.16 2.83
N TRP A 212 -2.51 14.71 1.97
CA TRP A 212 -2.95 15.72 1.01
C TRP A 212 -3.92 15.15 -0.03
N GLU A 213 -3.78 13.87 -0.41
CA GLU A 213 -4.69 13.18 -1.32
C GLU A 213 -6.11 13.14 -0.74
N ASN A 214 -6.25 12.69 0.51
CA ASN A 214 -7.53 12.62 1.20
C ASN A 214 -8.16 13.99 1.34
N VAL A 215 -7.40 14.99 1.80
CA VAL A 215 -7.87 16.38 1.90
C VAL A 215 -8.34 16.91 0.54
N PHE A 216 -7.63 16.61 -0.54
CA PHE A 216 -8.03 17.00 -1.89
C PHE A 216 -9.32 16.32 -2.33
N HIS A 217 -9.45 15.00 -2.14
CA HIS A 217 -10.67 14.27 -2.48
C HIS A 217 -11.87 14.73 -1.66
N MET A 218 -11.69 15.00 -0.37
CA MET A 218 -12.72 15.59 0.50
C MET A 218 -13.11 16.99 0.03
N ALA A 219 -12.14 17.84 -0.35
CA ALA A 219 -12.43 19.16 -0.90
C ALA A 219 -13.27 19.07 -2.18
N ARG A 220 -12.92 18.15 -3.09
CA ARG A 220 -13.70 17.89 -4.31
C ARG A 220 -15.13 17.45 -3.98
N CYS A 221 -15.32 16.58 -2.99
CA CYS A 221 -16.66 16.19 -2.54
C CYS A 221 -17.46 17.38 -2.00
N GLN A 222 -16.85 18.25 -1.19
CA GLN A 222 -17.51 19.47 -0.69
C GLN A 222 -17.87 20.44 -1.83
N TRP A 223 -17.00 20.55 -2.84
CA TRP A 223 -17.24 21.37 -4.02
C TRP A 223 -18.48 20.89 -4.80
N GLU A 224 -18.58 19.59 -5.06
CA GLU A 224 -19.74 19.00 -5.76
C GLU A 224 -21.04 19.14 -4.95
N LEU A 225 -20.94 19.11 -3.61
CA LEU A 225 -22.06 19.41 -2.71
C LEU A 225 -22.43 20.90 -2.65
N LYS A 226 -21.71 21.77 -3.38
CA LYS A 226 -21.86 23.24 -3.38
C LYS A 226 -21.53 23.89 -2.03
N GLU A 227 -20.83 23.16 -1.16
CA GLU A 227 -20.30 23.63 0.12
C GLU A 227 -18.94 24.30 -0.12
N TYR A 228 -18.93 25.32 -0.99
CA TYR A 228 -17.70 25.93 -1.49
C TYR A 228 -16.80 26.47 -0.37
N GLY A 229 -17.37 27.03 0.70
CA GLY A 229 -16.59 27.51 1.85
C GLY A 229 -15.74 26.39 2.47
N LYS A 230 -16.35 25.23 2.74
CA LYS A 230 -15.64 24.07 3.31
C LYS A 230 -14.60 23.50 2.34
N SER A 231 -14.92 23.48 1.04
CA SER A 231 -13.95 23.07 0.02
C SER A 231 -12.74 23.99 0.00
N ILE A 232 -12.95 25.31 0.02
CA ILE A 232 -11.89 26.31 0.02
C ILE A 232 -11.05 26.19 1.29
N ASP A 233 -11.67 26.00 2.46
CA ASP A 233 -10.97 25.82 3.73
C ASP A 233 -10.07 24.58 3.72
N LEU A 234 -10.53 23.46 3.13
CA LEU A 234 -9.72 22.25 2.96
C LEU A 234 -8.56 22.48 2.00
N LEU A 235 -8.81 23.09 0.84
CA LEU A 235 -7.76 23.42 -0.13
C LEU A 235 -6.72 24.40 0.44
N GLY A 236 -7.14 25.35 1.28
CA GLY A 236 -6.24 26.29 1.95
C GLY A 236 -5.30 25.65 2.98
N LYS A 237 -5.65 24.47 3.50
CA LYS A 237 -4.76 23.67 4.36
C LYS A 237 -3.69 22.94 3.56
N LEU A 238 -3.92 22.70 2.27
CA LEU A 238 -2.92 22.09 1.40
C LEU A 238 -1.81 23.11 1.16
N GLN A 239 -0.63 22.81 1.71
CA GLN A 239 0.59 23.60 1.49
C GLN A 239 1.71 22.65 1.08
N LEU A 240 2.64 23.17 0.27
CA LEU A 240 3.89 22.48 -0.02
C LEU A 240 4.89 22.81 1.07
N GLY A 241 5.51 21.78 1.64
CA GLY A 241 6.73 21.95 2.41
C GLY A 241 7.92 22.35 1.50
N PRO A 242 8.99 22.97 2.03
CA PRO A 242 10.17 23.35 1.24
C PRO A 242 10.78 22.17 0.47
N ASP A 243 10.77 20.98 1.06
CA ASP A 243 11.31 19.77 0.45
C ASP A 243 10.35 19.18 -0.61
N GLU A 244 9.05 19.42 -0.49
CA GLU A 244 8.02 18.92 -1.41
C GLU A 244 7.99 19.72 -2.73
N GLU A 245 8.43 20.98 -2.71
CA GLU A 245 8.49 21.83 -3.91
C GLU A 245 9.40 21.25 -5.00
N VAL A 246 10.47 20.55 -4.58
CA VAL A 246 11.53 20.03 -5.46
C VAL A 246 11.48 18.51 -5.62
N ALA A 247 10.95 17.79 -4.63
CA ALA A 247 10.92 16.34 -4.64
C ALA A 247 10.01 15.78 -5.76
N PRO A 248 10.52 14.84 -6.60
CA PRO A 248 9.71 14.22 -7.66
C PRO A 248 8.45 13.50 -7.15
N ALA A 249 8.48 12.97 -5.93
CA ALA A 249 7.34 12.26 -5.32
C ALA A 249 6.09 13.15 -5.17
N PHE A 250 6.27 14.46 -5.01
CA PHE A 250 5.17 15.42 -4.82
C PHE A 250 4.81 16.17 -6.11
N ALA A 251 5.20 15.65 -7.28
CA ALA A 251 4.81 16.26 -8.57
C ALA A 251 3.29 16.40 -8.71
N ASN A 252 2.53 15.37 -8.31
CA ASN A 252 1.07 15.39 -8.39
C ASN A 252 0.48 16.41 -7.41
N LYS A 253 0.94 16.43 -6.15
CA LYS A 253 0.55 17.43 -5.14
C LYS A 253 0.75 18.86 -5.66
N ARG A 254 1.89 19.13 -6.30
CA ARG A 254 2.21 20.45 -6.89
C ARG A 254 1.24 20.85 -8.00
N ILE A 255 0.92 19.95 -8.91
CA ILE A 255 -0.03 20.22 -10.01
C ILE A 255 -1.42 20.51 -9.44
N VAL A 256 -1.90 19.63 -8.56
CA VAL A 256 -3.21 19.76 -7.91
C VAL A 256 -3.31 21.08 -7.14
N LEU A 257 -2.25 21.44 -6.41
CA LEU A 257 -2.20 22.70 -5.68
C LEU A 257 -2.17 23.92 -6.59
N ALA A 258 -1.43 23.87 -7.69
CA ALA A 258 -1.40 24.97 -8.65
C ALA A 258 -2.80 25.21 -9.26
N ASP A 259 -3.51 24.13 -9.62
CA ASP A 259 -4.87 24.20 -10.16
C ASP A 259 -5.86 24.71 -9.10
N ALA A 260 -5.79 24.18 -7.88
CA ALA A 260 -6.63 24.61 -6.76
C ALA A 260 -6.40 26.10 -6.45
N MET A 261 -5.15 26.55 -6.37
CA MET A 261 -4.82 27.95 -6.12
C MET A 261 -5.31 28.86 -7.25
N ALA A 262 -5.20 28.44 -8.51
CA ALA A 262 -5.71 29.21 -9.64
C ALA A 262 -7.23 29.46 -9.54
N LEU A 263 -8.00 28.51 -9.00
CA LEU A 263 -9.43 28.66 -8.73
C LEU A 263 -9.75 29.61 -7.57
N LEU A 264 -8.83 29.72 -6.61
CA LEU A 264 -8.97 30.58 -5.42
C LEU A 264 -8.55 32.03 -5.66
N VAL A 265 -7.79 32.31 -6.73
CA VAL A 265 -7.38 33.68 -7.07
C VAL A 265 -8.59 34.45 -7.63
N PRO A 266 -9.03 35.54 -7.00
CA PRO A 266 -10.13 36.34 -7.53
C PRO A 266 -9.75 36.91 -8.91
N PRO A 267 -10.69 36.97 -9.87
CA PRO A 267 -10.44 37.50 -11.21
C PRO A 267 -10.11 39.01 -11.10
N GLY A 268 -8.82 39.31 -10.98
CA GLY A 268 -8.32 40.68 -10.77
C GLY A 268 -6.93 40.76 -10.14
N ALA A 269 -6.47 39.75 -9.39
CA ALA A 269 -5.16 39.81 -8.73
C ALA A 269 -3.97 39.57 -9.68
N ALA A 270 -4.19 38.88 -10.81
CA ALA A 270 -3.13 38.61 -11.80
C ALA A 270 -2.61 39.87 -12.54
N VAL A 271 -3.27 41.03 -12.40
CA VAL A 271 -2.88 42.27 -13.09
C VAL A 271 -1.86 43.10 -12.29
N VAL A 272 -1.62 42.79 -11.01
CA VAL A 272 -0.78 43.63 -10.14
C VAL A 272 0.68 43.17 -10.06
N ALA A 273 1.00 41.94 -10.49
CA ALA A 273 2.38 41.41 -10.47
C ALA A 273 3.20 41.73 -11.74
N ALA A 274 2.68 42.57 -12.63
CA ALA A 274 3.36 43.04 -13.84
C ALA A 274 3.44 44.58 -13.88
N ARG A 275 4.03 45.19 -12.84
CA ARG A 275 4.52 46.58 -12.87
C ARG A 275 5.82 46.71 -12.10
#